data_AF-A0A501X4V6-F1
#
_entry.id   AF-A0A501X4V6-F1
#
_cell.length_a   1.000
_cell.length_b   1.000
_cell.length_c   1.000
_cell.angle_alpha   90.00
_cell.angle_beta   90.00
_cell.angle_gamma   90.00
#
_symmetry.space_group_name_H-M   'P 1'
#
loop_
_entity.id
_entity.type
_entity.pdbx_description
1 polymer ?
#
loop_
_entity_poly.entity_id
_entity_poly.type
_entity_poly.pdbx_seq_one_letter_code
_entity_poly.pdbx_strand_id
1 'polypeptide(L)' 'MESLFILVPLATLFVIVAVSIFIWAVRRDQFEDLNHEGERILFEEDDEEFNSSKKSKR' A
#
# COMPACT_ATOMS: atom_id res chain seq x y z
N MET A 1 38.08 9.72 9.22
CA MET A 1 37.18 10.83 9.59
C MET A 1 36.60 11.56 8.39
N GLU A 2 37.21 11.50 7.19
CA GLU A 2 36.67 12.16 5.99
C GLU A 2 35.42 11.48 5.39
N SER A 3 35.26 10.16 5.56
CA SER A 3 34.12 9.41 5.02
C SER A 3 32.76 9.90 5.55
N LEU A 4 32.72 10.40 6.78
CA LEU A 4 31.50 10.95 7.39
C LEU A 4 31.00 12.19 6.64
N PHE A 5 31.90 12.99 6.06
CA PHE A 5 31.50 14.17 5.27
C PHE A 5 30.77 13.80 3.98
N ILE A 6 30.96 12.59 3.46
CA ILE A 6 30.21 12.09 2.29
C ILE A 6 28.98 11.30 2.76
N LEU A 7 29.13 10.51 3.82
CA LEU A 7 28.07 9.62 4.32
C LEU A 7 26.88 10.39 4.90
N VAL A 8 27.13 11.45 5.67
CA VAL A 8 26.08 12.27 6.29
C VAL A 8 25.16 12.91 5.24
N PRO A 9 25.65 13.68 4.23
CA PRO A 9 24.77 14.29 3.24
C PRO A 9 24.08 13.24 2.36
N LEU A 10 24.75 12.12 2.06
CA LEU A 10 24.13 11.02 1.32
C LEU A 10 22.97 10.41 2.12
N ALA A 11 23.14 10.16 3.42
CA ALA A 11 22.07 9.69 4.29
C ALA A 11 20.94 10.72 4.40
N THR A 12 21.25 12.01 4.51
CA THR A 12 20.26 13.10 4.51
C THR A 12 19.42 13.10 3.23
N LEU A 13 20.03 12.85 2.06
CA LEU A 13 19.30 12.71 0.80
C LEU A 13 18.27 11.59 0.87
N PHE A 14 18.65 10.41 1.37
CA PHE A 14 17.72 9.29 1.53
C PHE A 14 16.57 9.63 2.48
N VAL A 15 16.84 10.33 3.58
CA VAL A 15 15.80 10.77 4.53
C VAL A 15 14.84 11.75 3.85
N ILE A 16 15.33 12.72 3.09
CA ILE A 16 14.48 13.67 2.35
C ILE A 16 13.58 12.95 1.34
N VAL A 17 14.13 11.99 0.60
CA VAL A 17 13.37 11.18 -0.35
C VAL A 17 12.31 10.35 0.38
N ALA A 18 12.67 9.69 1.47
CA ALA A 18 11.75 8.88 2.27
C ALA A 18 10.58 9.72 2.82
N VAL A 19 10.87 10.89 3.40
CA VAL A 19 9.86 11.83 3.89
C VAL A 19 8.97 12.33 2.75
N SER A 20 9.54 12.64 1.59
CA SER A 20 8.77 13.10 0.43
C SER A 20 7.80 12.02 -0.07
N ILE A 21 8.27 10.78 -0.19
CA ILE A 21 7.43 9.62 -0.55
C ILE A 21 6.36 9.39 0.51
N PHE A 22 6.69 9.48 1.79
CA PHE A 22 5.75 9.29 2.88
C PHE A 22 4.63 10.34 2.85
N ILE A 23 4.97 11.63 2.73
CA ILE A 23 3.99 12.71 2.62
C ILE A 23 3.13 12.52 1.36
N TRP A 24 3.74 12.12 0.24
CA TRP A 24 3.00 11.82 -0.98
C TRP A 24 2.00 10.67 -0.78
N ALA A 25 2.40 9.58 -0.12
CA ALA A 25 1.52 8.43 0.15
C ALA A 25 0.34 8.82 1.05
N VAL A 26 0.59 9.60 2.11
CA VAL A 26 -0.46 10.11 3.00
C VAL A 26 -1.46 10.98 2.24
N ARG A 27 -1.00 11.84 1.32
CA ARG A 27 -1.89 12.69 0.52
C ARG A 27 -2.65 11.94 -0.58
N ARG A 28 -2.23 10.72 -0.93
CA ARG A 28 -2.81 9.91 -2.02
C ARG A 28 -3.80 8.87 -1.53
N ASP A 29 -4.17 8.91 -0.25
CA ASP A 29 -5.10 7.98 0.37
C ASP A 29 -4.74 6.50 0.13
N GLN A 30 -3.45 6.19 0.04
CA GLN A 30 -2.93 4.83 -0.17
C GLN A 30 -3.34 3.85 0.95
N PHE A 31 -3.86 4.36 2.06
CA PHE A 31 -4.36 3.56 3.17
C PHE A 31 -5.80 3.09 2.94
N GLU A 32 -6.63 3.84 2.21
CA GLU A 32 -7.99 3.42 1.85
C GLU A 32 -7.98 2.22 0.88
N ASP A 33 -7.01 2.16 -0.04
CA ASP A 33 -6.83 1.03 -0.95
C ASP A 33 -6.54 -0.29 -0.20
N LEU A 34 -5.71 -0.22 0.85
CA LEU A 34 -5.43 -1.37 1.73
C LEU A 34 -6.66 -1.84 2.51
N ASN A 35 -7.53 -0.91 2.91
CA ASN A 35 -8.75 -1.24 3.64
C ASN A 35 -9.76 -1.96 2.73
N HIS A 36 -9.90 -1.47 1.49
CA HIS A 36 -10.74 -2.11 0.47
C HIS A 36 -10.22 -3.51 0.09
N GLU A 37 -8.91 -3.67 -0.09
CA GLU A 37 -8.29 -4.96 -0.37
C GLU A 37 -8.44 -5.95 0.81
N GLY A 38 -8.33 -5.47 2.05
CA GLY A 38 -8.51 -6.30 3.24
C GLY A 38 -9.95 -6.80 3.43
N GLU A 39 -10.94 -5.95 3.15
CA GLU A 39 -12.36 -6.33 3.12
C GLU A 39 -12.62 -7.40 2.04
N ARG A 40 -12.03 -7.20 0.87
CA ARG A 40 -12.14 -8.11 -0.27
C ARG A 40 -11.63 -9.53 0.05
N ILE A 41 -10.45 -9.66 0.66
CA ILE A 41 -9.89 -10.97 1.06
C ILE A 41 -10.76 -11.71 2.08
N LEU A 42 -11.45 -10.98 2.97
CA LEU A 42 -12.23 -11.58 4.05
C LEU A 42 -13.64 -12.01 3.64
N PHE A 43 -14.23 -11.33 2.63
CA PHE A 43 -15.64 -11.51 2.25
C PHE A 43 -15.83 -12.07 0.83
N GLU A 44 -14.80 -12.12 -0.03
CA GLU A 44 -14.93 -12.70 -1.38
C GLU A 44 -15.17 -14.22 -1.38
N GLU A 45 -14.68 -14.96 -0.38
CA GLU A 45 -14.90 -16.42 -0.30
C GLU A 45 -16.39 -16.78 -0.16
N ASP A 46 -17.18 -15.93 0.51
CA ASP A 46 -18.61 -16.16 0.73
C ASP A 46 -19.49 -15.76 -0.49
N ASP A 47 -19.05 -14.76 -1.27
CA ASP A 47 -19.83 -14.20 -2.39
C ASP A 47 -19.68 -14.98 -3.71
N GLU A 48 -18.56 -15.68 -3.94
CA GLU A 48 -18.37 -16.52 -5.12
C GLU A 48 -19.28 -17.76 -5.12
N GLU A 49 -19.52 -18.37 -3.95
CA GLU A 49 -20.42 -19.52 -3.80
C GLU A 49 -21.88 -19.13 -4.12
N PHE A 50 -22.30 -17.92 -3.72
CA PHE A 50 -23.67 -17.45 -3.91
C PHE A 50 -23.99 -17.11 -5.38
N ASN A 51 -23.03 -16.57 -6.13
CA ASN A 51 -23.21 -16.22 -7.54
C ASN A 51 -23.07 -17.40 -8.51
N SER A 52 -22.23 -18.39 -8.18
CA SER A 52 -22.10 -19.64 -8.95
C SER A 52 -23.41 -20.44 -8.98
N SER A 53 -24.12 -20.51 -7.84
CA SER A 53 -25.38 -21.25 -7.73
C SER A 53 -26.55 -20.62 -8.51
N LYS A 54 -26.58 -19.28 -8.66
CA LYS A 54 -27.63 -18.57 -9.42
C LYS A 54 -27.45 -18.64 -10.93
N LYS A 55 -26.21 -18.78 -11.43
CA LYS A 55 -25.92 -18.84 -12.87
C LYS A 55 -26.23 -20.21 -13.48
N SER A 56 -26.18 -21.28 -12.67
CA SER A 56 -26.55 -22.65 -13.08
C SER A 56 -28.07 -22.88 -13.18
N LYS A 57 -28.88 -21.98 -12.61
CA LYS A 57 -30.36 -22.13 -12.53
C LYS A 57 -31.13 -21.19 -13.48
N ARG A 58 -30.45 -20.51 -14.41
CA ARG A 58 -31.06 -19.69 -15.46
C ARG A 58 -30.88 -20.31 -16.84
#